data_AF-A0A6L4ZNX5-F1
#
_entry.id   AF-A0A6L4ZNX5-F1
#
_cell.length_a   1.000
_cell.length_b   1.000
_cell.length_c   1.000
_cell.angle_alpha   90.00
_cell.angle_beta   90.00
_cell.angle_gamma   90.00
#
_symmetry.space_group_name_H-M   'P 1'
#
loop_
_entity.id
_entity.type
_entity.pdbx_description
1 polymer ?
#
loop_
_entity_poly.entity_id
_entity_poly.type
_entity_poly.pdbx_seq_one_letter_code
_entity_poly.pdbx_strand_id
1 'polypeptide(L)'
;MQEKTPIPKAKSRKTQVLKIFLMLFLLFTTWVLVDIFGPWSVNLRKFDPVVIAQLETKMWRAYYDKKAVHLYWLLVEMLRTQNKLPFWQANLNAYRAAKAAFVFKKGQNRSDYEQATPYLVDYFNTLNTIGNLQGDANTIAKSELEWWIVHRERKAYGEEALVNAIATTTGQFYGIDPNLVKNYASARTVAMIQRDNKQEAGKVTEEDWQNIEQKLIEAYTSLAKELNQP
;
A
#
# COMPACT_ATOMS: atom_id res chain seq x y z
N MET A 1 42.30 15.91 -64.39
CA MET A 1 42.28 15.63 -62.93
C MET A 1 40.83 15.52 -62.50
N GLN A 2 40.30 14.32 -62.28
CA GLN A 2 38.96 14.13 -61.73
C GLN A 2 39.07 14.06 -60.20
N GLU A 3 38.48 15.05 -59.53
CA GLU A 3 38.36 15.12 -58.08
C GLU A 3 37.32 14.09 -57.62
N LYS A 4 37.80 12.99 -57.01
CA LYS A 4 36.91 11.99 -56.40
C LYS A 4 36.23 12.60 -55.18
N THR A 5 34.97 12.96 -55.33
CA THR A 5 34.10 13.35 -54.21
C THR A 5 33.94 12.15 -53.26
N PRO A 6 34.17 12.30 -51.94
CA PRO A 6 34.08 11.18 -51.01
C PRO A 6 32.62 10.77 -50.80
N ILE A 7 32.32 9.50 -51.05
CA ILE A 7 31.01 8.89 -50.77
C ILE A 7 30.80 8.91 -49.23
N PRO A 8 29.69 9.47 -48.72
CA PRO A 8 29.42 9.49 -47.29
C PRO A 8 29.28 8.05 -46.78
N LYS A 9 30.16 7.64 -45.85
CA LYS A 9 30.09 6.34 -45.18
C LYS A 9 28.72 6.18 -44.52
N ALA A 10 27.89 5.28 -45.04
CA ALA A 10 26.62 4.90 -44.42
C ALA A 10 26.88 4.50 -42.97
N LYS A 11 26.26 5.19 -42.02
CA LYS A 11 26.39 4.88 -40.60
C LYS A 11 25.98 3.41 -40.40
N SER A 12 26.86 2.63 -39.78
CA SER A 12 26.61 1.21 -39.49
C SER A 12 25.28 1.07 -38.74
N ARG A 13 24.39 0.22 -39.25
CA ARG A 13 23.09 -0.12 -38.64
C ARG A 13 23.25 -0.49 -37.15
N LYS A 14 24.39 -1.09 -36.76
CA LYS A 14 24.74 -1.40 -35.36
C LYS A 14 24.94 -0.14 -34.50
N THR A 15 25.60 0.88 -35.03
CA THR A 15 25.81 2.17 -34.33
C THR A 15 24.49 2.93 -34.16
N GLN A 16 23.55 2.79 -35.10
CA GLN A 16 22.23 3.40 -34.99
C GLN A 16 21.34 2.69 -33.95
N VAL A 17 21.34 1.35 -33.94
CA VAL A 17 20.63 0.55 -32.92
C VAL A 17 21.17 0.83 -31.52
N LEU A 18 22.49 0.89 -31.35
CA LEU A 18 23.12 1.21 -30.06
C LEU A 18 22.73 2.61 -29.56
N LYS A 19 22.67 3.61 -30.45
CA LYS A 19 22.22 4.98 -30.09
C LYS A 19 20.76 5.02 -29.66
N ILE A 20 19.89 4.28 -30.35
CA ILE A 20 18.48 4.17 -29.96
C ILE A 20 18.37 3.51 -28.58
N PHE A 21 19.08 2.42 -28.35
CA PHE A 21 19.09 1.74 -27.06
C PHE A 21 19.59 2.66 -25.93
N LEU A 22 20.70 3.38 -26.14
CA LEU A 22 21.22 4.35 -25.17
C LEU A 22 20.23 5.49 -24.90
N MET A 23 19.54 5.98 -25.93
CA MET A 23 18.52 7.03 -25.78
C MET A 23 17.32 6.52 -24.98
N LEU A 24 16.82 5.33 -25.28
CA LEU A 24 15.73 4.70 -24.52
C LEU A 24 16.14 4.44 -23.07
N PHE A 25 17.37 3.97 -22.85
CA PHE A 25 17.91 3.77 -21.51
C PHE A 25 18.01 5.08 -20.73
N LEU A 26 18.48 6.16 -21.36
CA LEU A 26 18.53 7.49 -20.75
C LEU A 26 17.12 7.97 -20.38
N LEU A 27 16.17 7.90 -21.32
CA LEU A 27 14.77 8.29 -21.09
C LEU A 27 14.13 7.50 -19.95
N PHE A 28 14.35 6.19 -19.93
CA PHE A 28 13.88 5.31 -18.86
C PHE A 28 14.49 5.68 -17.51
N THR A 29 15.80 5.88 -17.45
CA THR A 29 16.52 6.26 -16.22
C THR A 29 16.04 7.62 -15.73
N THR A 30 15.91 8.61 -16.62
CA THR A 30 15.37 9.93 -16.28
C THR A 30 13.95 9.82 -15.75
N TRP A 31 13.09 9.02 -16.37
CA TRP A 31 11.71 8.81 -15.89
C TRP A 31 11.69 8.21 -14.49
N VAL A 32 12.48 7.16 -14.23
CA VAL A 32 12.61 6.55 -12.91
C VAL A 32 13.11 7.57 -11.87
N LEU A 33 14.14 8.35 -12.21
CA LEU A 33 14.70 9.36 -11.31
C LEU A 33 13.69 10.47 -10.99
N VAL A 34 12.95 10.96 -11.98
CA VAL A 34 11.90 11.98 -11.78
C VAL A 34 10.75 11.41 -10.95
N ASP A 35 10.34 10.17 -11.21
CA ASP A 35 9.29 9.50 -10.45
C ASP A 35 9.68 9.34 -8.97
N ILE A 36 10.91 8.91 -8.68
CA ILE A 36 11.39 8.67 -7.30
C ILE A 36 11.76 9.96 -6.56
N PHE A 37 12.48 10.88 -7.20
CA PHE A 37 13.06 12.07 -6.56
C PHE A 37 12.31 13.37 -6.86
N GLY A 38 11.24 13.31 -7.65
CA GLY A 38 10.41 14.47 -7.96
C GLY A 38 9.73 15.07 -6.71
N PRO A 39 9.45 16.39 -6.70
CA PRO A 39 8.81 17.07 -5.59
C PRO A 39 7.29 16.82 -5.58
N TRP A 40 6.88 15.56 -5.41
CA TRP A 40 5.47 15.20 -5.38
C TRP A 40 4.82 15.65 -4.09
N SER A 41 3.68 16.33 -4.20
CA SER A 41 2.82 16.64 -3.07
C SER A 41 1.40 16.25 -3.43
N VAL A 42 0.80 15.39 -2.62
CA VAL A 42 -0.56 14.87 -2.86
C VAL A 42 -1.36 14.94 -1.57
N ASN A 43 -2.66 15.21 -1.71
CA ASN A 43 -3.56 15.13 -0.57
C ASN A 43 -4.02 13.67 -0.36
N LEU A 44 -3.44 13.01 0.66
CA LEU A 44 -3.75 11.63 1.05
C LEU A 44 -5.13 11.47 1.72
N ARG A 45 -5.75 12.58 2.17
CA ARG A 45 -7.08 12.56 2.79
C ARG A 45 -8.22 12.43 1.77
N LYS A 46 -7.94 12.69 0.48
CA LYS A 46 -8.94 12.64 -0.60
C LYS A 46 -8.80 11.35 -1.42
N PHE A 47 -9.73 10.43 -1.24
CA PHE A 47 -9.85 9.18 -1.99
C PHE A 47 -11.32 8.80 -2.18
N ASP A 48 -11.60 7.88 -3.10
CA ASP A 48 -12.93 7.30 -3.28
C ASP A 48 -13.11 6.10 -2.33
N PRO A 49 -13.99 6.18 -1.32
CA PRO A 49 -14.12 5.14 -0.31
C PRO A 49 -14.59 3.80 -0.87
N VAL A 50 -15.41 3.80 -1.93
CA VAL A 50 -15.93 2.57 -2.55
C VAL A 50 -14.83 1.88 -3.31
N VAL A 51 -14.05 2.62 -4.10
CA VAL A 51 -12.93 2.04 -4.86
C VAL A 51 -11.87 1.45 -3.94
N ILE A 52 -11.53 2.11 -2.83
CA ILE A 52 -10.56 1.59 -1.88
C ILE A 52 -11.09 0.33 -1.18
N ALA A 53 -12.36 0.31 -0.76
CA ALA A 53 -12.97 -0.87 -0.17
C ALA A 53 -12.94 -2.09 -1.13
N GLN A 54 -13.25 -1.87 -2.41
CA GLN A 54 -13.19 -2.92 -3.44
C GLN A 54 -11.77 -3.43 -3.68
N LEU A 55 -10.78 -2.53 -3.71
CA LEU A 55 -9.37 -2.92 -3.85
C LEU A 55 -8.89 -3.73 -2.64
N GLU A 56 -9.17 -3.27 -1.42
CA GLU A 56 -8.80 -4.01 -0.21
C GLU A 56 -9.49 -5.39 -0.14
N THR A 57 -10.78 -5.48 -0.51
CA THR A 57 -11.49 -6.76 -0.61
C THR A 57 -10.80 -7.72 -1.57
N LYS A 58 -10.44 -7.24 -2.78
CA LYS A 58 -9.70 -8.04 -3.77
C LYS A 58 -8.33 -8.46 -3.23
N MET A 59 -7.65 -7.60 -2.49
CA MET A 59 -6.36 -7.92 -1.85
C MET A 59 -6.52 -9.03 -0.82
N TRP A 60 -7.51 -8.95 0.05
CA TRP A 60 -7.78 -9.99 1.05
C TRP A 60 -8.05 -11.33 0.36
N ARG A 61 -8.94 -11.35 -0.64
CA ARG A 61 -9.19 -12.54 -1.47
C ARG A 61 -7.89 -13.09 -2.07
N ALA A 62 -7.09 -12.25 -2.73
CA ALA A 62 -5.84 -12.67 -3.36
C ALA A 62 -4.81 -13.22 -2.36
N TYR A 63 -4.73 -12.62 -1.16
CA TYR A 63 -3.85 -13.07 -0.09
C TYR A 63 -4.21 -14.48 0.37
N TYR A 64 -5.49 -14.75 0.63
CA TYR A 64 -5.94 -16.05 1.13
C TYR A 64 -5.98 -17.12 0.03
N ASP A 65 -6.24 -16.73 -1.21
CA ASP A 65 -6.09 -17.58 -2.40
C ASP A 65 -4.62 -17.86 -2.76
N LYS A 66 -3.66 -17.28 -2.02
CA LYS A 66 -2.20 -17.41 -2.25
C LYS A 66 -1.76 -16.89 -3.63
N LYS A 67 -2.49 -15.93 -4.20
CA LYS A 67 -2.20 -15.29 -5.49
C LYS A 67 -1.22 -14.12 -5.33
N ALA A 68 0.03 -14.41 -4.97
CA ALA A 68 1.01 -13.41 -4.57
C ALA A 68 1.27 -12.31 -5.62
N VAL A 69 1.38 -12.67 -6.90
CA VAL A 69 1.59 -11.70 -7.99
C VAL A 69 0.38 -10.78 -8.15
N HIS A 70 -0.83 -11.34 -8.09
CA HIS A 70 -2.06 -10.55 -8.17
C HIS A 70 -2.21 -9.61 -6.97
N LEU A 71 -1.93 -10.11 -5.75
CA LEU A 71 -1.90 -9.30 -4.54
C LEU A 71 -0.92 -8.12 -4.65
N TYR A 72 0.28 -8.37 -5.19
CA TYR A 72 1.27 -7.31 -5.39
C TYR A 72 0.73 -6.20 -6.31
N TRP A 73 0.14 -6.57 -7.44
CA TRP A 73 -0.45 -5.58 -8.36
C TRP A 73 -1.62 -4.83 -7.76
N LEU A 74 -2.48 -5.49 -6.98
CA LEU A 74 -3.57 -4.82 -6.26
C LEU A 74 -3.03 -3.84 -5.21
N LEU A 75 -1.94 -4.16 -4.52
CA LEU A 75 -1.28 -3.26 -3.58
C LEU A 75 -0.68 -2.04 -4.29
N VAL A 76 -0.03 -2.24 -5.45
CA VAL A 76 0.45 -1.12 -6.28
C VAL A 76 -0.72 -0.23 -6.71
N GLU A 77 -1.82 -0.83 -7.16
CA GLU A 77 -3.01 -0.09 -7.58
C GLU A 77 -3.66 0.68 -6.42
N MET A 78 -3.72 0.09 -5.23
CA MET A 78 -4.22 0.76 -4.03
C MET A 78 -3.35 1.98 -3.67
N LEU A 79 -2.03 1.86 -3.69
CA LEU A 79 -1.12 2.98 -3.43
C LEU A 79 -1.24 4.10 -4.47
N ARG A 80 -1.49 3.74 -5.73
CA ARG A 80 -1.72 4.72 -6.80
C ARG A 80 -3.09 5.38 -6.70
N THR A 81 -4.10 4.67 -6.23
CA THR A 81 -5.48 5.16 -6.15
C THR A 81 -5.73 5.98 -4.88
N GLN A 82 -5.39 5.41 -3.72
CA GLN A 82 -5.59 6.04 -2.42
C GLN A 82 -4.54 7.12 -2.18
N ASN A 83 -3.26 6.76 -2.34
CA ASN A 83 -2.15 7.62 -1.97
C ASN A 83 -1.57 8.40 -3.15
N LYS A 84 -2.10 8.22 -4.36
CA LYS A 84 -1.70 8.96 -5.57
C LYS A 84 -0.21 8.87 -5.86
N LEU A 85 0.42 7.76 -5.46
CA LEU A 85 1.84 7.59 -5.65
C LEU A 85 2.18 7.48 -7.14
N PRO A 86 3.29 8.12 -7.59
CA PRO A 86 3.90 7.86 -8.89
C PRO A 86 4.23 6.36 -9.07
N PHE A 87 4.46 5.93 -10.31
CA PHE A 87 4.49 4.50 -10.64
C PHE A 87 5.63 3.76 -9.92
N TRP A 88 6.85 4.27 -9.98
CA TRP A 88 8.00 3.62 -9.35
C TRP A 88 7.95 3.74 -7.84
N GLN A 89 7.45 4.86 -7.32
CA GLN A 89 7.20 5.01 -5.89
C GLN A 89 6.16 4.02 -5.35
N ALA A 90 5.05 3.83 -6.07
CA ALA A 90 4.04 2.83 -5.70
C ALA A 90 4.62 1.42 -5.69
N ASN A 91 5.45 1.06 -6.68
CA ASN A 91 6.09 -0.26 -6.74
C ASN A 91 7.09 -0.47 -5.59
N LEU A 92 7.92 0.54 -5.28
CA LEU A 92 8.87 0.50 -4.17
C LEU A 92 8.15 0.38 -2.82
N ASN A 93 7.09 1.16 -2.64
CA ASN A 93 6.32 1.20 -1.40
C ASN A 93 5.47 -0.08 -1.22
N ALA A 94 4.93 -0.64 -2.32
CA ALA A 94 4.30 -1.96 -2.33
C ALA A 94 5.30 -3.07 -1.97
N TYR A 95 6.54 -3.01 -2.48
CA TYR A 95 7.59 -3.96 -2.10
C TYR A 95 7.89 -3.90 -0.60
N ARG A 96 8.01 -2.70 -0.01
CA ARG A 96 8.24 -2.52 1.43
C ARG A 96 7.10 -3.11 2.27
N ALA A 97 5.85 -2.79 1.93
CA ALA A 97 4.67 -3.34 2.61
C ALA A 97 4.59 -4.87 2.49
N ALA A 98 4.82 -5.42 1.29
CA ALA A 98 4.86 -6.87 1.08
C ALA A 98 5.97 -7.52 1.91
N LYS A 99 7.16 -6.92 1.94
CA LYS A 99 8.30 -7.43 2.71
C LYS A 99 8.01 -7.42 4.21
N ALA A 100 7.43 -6.34 4.74
CA ALA A 100 6.97 -6.25 6.13
C ALA A 100 5.99 -7.39 6.47
N ALA A 101 4.95 -7.57 5.64
CA ALA A 101 3.96 -8.63 5.83
C ALA A 101 4.58 -10.04 5.78
N PHE A 102 5.53 -10.29 4.88
CA PHE A 102 6.23 -11.59 4.81
C PHE A 102 7.12 -11.85 6.03
N VAL A 103 7.81 -10.83 6.54
CA VAL A 103 8.61 -10.95 7.77
C VAL A 103 7.69 -11.23 8.96
N PHE A 104 6.62 -10.44 9.12
CA PHE A 104 5.61 -10.66 10.16
C PHE A 104 5.02 -12.07 10.08
N LYS A 105 4.63 -12.53 8.89
CA LYS A 105 4.04 -13.87 8.68
C LYS A 105 4.95 -15.01 9.15
N LYS A 106 6.28 -14.86 9.03
CA LYS A 106 7.26 -15.88 9.45
C LYS A 106 7.51 -15.88 10.96
N GLY A 107 7.28 -14.76 11.63
CA GLY A 107 7.51 -14.64 13.06
C GLY A 107 6.57 -15.49 13.89
N GLN A 108 7.02 -15.90 15.08
CA GLN A 108 6.27 -16.71 16.04
C GLN A 108 6.07 -16.00 17.39
N ASN A 109 6.85 -14.96 17.66
CA ASN A 109 6.79 -14.17 18.88
C ASN A 109 6.98 -12.68 18.57
N ARG A 110 6.81 -11.82 19.57
CA ARG A 110 6.88 -10.36 19.42
C ARG A 110 8.22 -9.86 18.87
N SER A 111 9.33 -10.43 19.32
CA SER A 111 10.67 -10.09 18.82
C SER A 111 10.80 -10.39 17.33
N ASP A 112 10.22 -11.50 16.86
CA ASP A 112 10.19 -11.80 15.42
C ASP A 112 9.31 -10.81 14.64
N TYR A 113 8.18 -10.40 15.21
CA TYR A 113 7.26 -9.43 14.58
C TYR A 113 7.92 -8.07 14.39
N GLU A 114 8.70 -7.63 15.38
CA GLU A 114 9.41 -6.35 15.36
C GLU A 114 10.44 -6.25 14.23
N GLN A 115 10.89 -7.37 13.66
CA GLN A 115 11.75 -7.37 12.47
C GLN A 115 11.05 -6.79 11.22
N ALA A 116 9.70 -6.70 11.22
CA ALA A 116 8.95 -6.03 10.16
C ALA A 116 9.03 -4.49 10.24
N THR A 117 9.35 -3.94 11.42
CA THR A 117 9.31 -2.50 11.71
C THR A 117 10.12 -1.64 10.74
N PRO A 118 11.38 -1.97 10.38
CA PRO A 118 12.16 -1.13 9.47
C PRO A 118 11.48 -0.93 8.10
N TYR A 119 10.83 -1.98 7.58
CA TYR A 119 10.11 -1.92 6.32
C TYR A 119 8.83 -1.07 6.42
N LEU A 120 8.15 -1.10 7.57
CA LEU A 120 7.01 -0.24 7.86
C LEU A 120 7.41 1.23 8.02
N VAL A 121 8.55 1.49 8.69
CA VAL A 121 9.11 2.84 8.82
C VAL A 121 9.41 3.43 7.44
N ASP A 122 10.10 2.68 6.59
CA ASP A 122 10.37 3.09 5.21
C ASP A 122 9.08 3.27 4.39
N TYR A 123 8.04 2.47 4.67
CA TYR A 123 6.75 2.59 4.03
C TYR A 123 6.07 3.92 4.38
N PHE A 124 5.94 4.21 5.68
CA PHE A 124 5.30 5.44 6.16
C PHE A 124 6.13 6.70 5.92
N ASN A 125 7.46 6.61 5.91
CA ASN A 125 8.32 7.75 5.52
C ASN A 125 7.98 8.27 4.12
N THR A 126 7.84 7.38 3.13
CA THR A 126 7.45 7.77 1.77
C THR A 126 6.08 8.43 1.75
N LEU A 127 5.10 7.88 2.47
CA LEU A 127 3.75 8.45 2.54
C LEU A 127 3.76 9.82 3.23
N ASN A 128 4.52 9.99 4.31
CA ASN A 128 4.61 11.27 5.02
C ASN A 128 5.26 12.35 4.17
N THR A 129 6.35 12.01 3.46
CA THR A 129 7.04 12.95 2.56
C THR A 129 6.10 13.44 1.44
N ILE A 130 5.40 12.52 0.77
CA ILE A 130 4.55 12.85 -0.39
C ILE A 130 3.21 13.47 0.04
N GLY A 131 2.68 13.02 1.17
CA GLY A 131 1.43 13.53 1.74
C GLY A 131 1.56 14.84 2.51
N ASN A 132 2.80 15.32 2.71
CA ASN A 132 3.12 16.39 3.64
C ASN A 132 2.46 16.19 5.02
N LEU A 133 2.48 14.93 5.50
CA LEU A 133 1.92 14.58 6.80
C LEU A 133 2.98 14.83 7.88
N GLN A 134 2.54 15.34 9.04
CA GLN A 134 3.43 15.61 10.18
C GLN A 134 3.59 14.42 11.13
N GLY A 135 3.00 13.26 10.80
CA GLY A 135 3.11 12.07 11.65
C GLY A 135 4.55 11.54 11.71
N ASP A 136 4.96 11.04 12.88
CA ASP A 136 6.22 10.31 13.00
C ASP A 136 6.06 8.90 12.43
N ALA A 137 6.82 8.60 11.36
CA ALA A 137 6.77 7.30 10.70
C ALA A 137 7.11 6.13 11.64
N ASN A 138 7.95 6.37 12.67
CA ASN A 138 8.26 5.32 13.65
C ASN A 138 7.07 5.01 14.54
N THR A 139 6.43 6.04 15.08
CA THR A 139 5.19 5.90 15.86
C THR A 139 4.10 5.19 15.05
N ILE A 140 3.85 5.63 13.80
CA ILE A 140 2.83 5.01 12.95
C ILE A 140 3.19 3.55 12.64
N ALA A 141 4.44 3.26 12.30
CA ALA A 141 4.90 1.89 12.02
C ALA A 141 4.74 0.95 13.22
N LYS A 142 4.99 1.44 14.44
CA LYS A 142 4.79 0.67 15.67
C LYS A 142 3.31 0.37 15.90
N SER A 143 2.44 1.36 15.73
CA SER A 143 0.99 1.15 15.87
C SER A 143 0.42 0.26 14.75
N GLU A 144 0.95 0.36 13.52
CA GLU A 144 0.63 -0.56 12.41
C GLU A 144 0.98 -2.01 12.79
N LEU A 145 2.19 -2.24 13.28
CA LEU A 145 2.61 -3.57 13.71
C LEU A 145 1.76 -4.07 14.90
N GLU A 146 1.45 -3.21 15.85
CA GLU A 146 0.67 -3.58 17.03
C GLU A 146 -0.73 -4.07 16.64
N TRP A 147 -1.43 -3.42 15.70
CA TRP A 147 -2.74 -3.93 15.29
C TRP A 147 -2.62 -5.28 14.54
N TRP A 148 -1.53 -5.53 13.80
CA TRP A 148 -1.27 -6.86 13.21
C TRP A 148 -1.14 -7.93 14.28
N ILE A 149 -0.43 -7.63 15.37
CA ILE A 149 -0.25 -8.53 16.52
C ILE A 149 -1.59 -8.79 17.21
N VAL A 150 -2.32 -7.72 17.55
CA VAL A 150 -3.64 -7.82 18.19
C VAL A 150 -4.61 -8.63 17.33
N HIS A 151 -4.61 -8.45 16.01
CA HIS A 151 -5.47 -9.23 15.11
C HIS A 151 -5.07 -10.72 15.06
N ARG A 152 -3.76 -11.00 14.98
CA ARG A 152 -3.26 -12.38 15.01
C ARG A 152 -3.62 -13.08 16.32
N GLU A 153 -3.49 -12.37 17.44
CA GLU A 153 -3.72 -12.85 18.79
C GLU A 153 -5.12 -12.49 19.32
N ARG A 154 -6.08 -12.26 18.42
CA ARG A 154 -7.43 -11.75 18.73
C ARG A 154 -8.19 -12.50 19.82
N LYS A 155 -7.91 -13.80 20.02
CA LYS A 155 -8.51 -14.60 21.10
C LYS A 155 -8.06 -14.17 22.49
N ALA A 156 -6.86 -13.60 22.62
CA ALA A 156 -6.31 -13.11 23.88
C ALA A 156 -6.71 -11.65 24.17
N TYR A 157 -6.79 -10.81 23.12
CA TYR A 157 -7.01 -9.36 23.28
C TYR A 157 -8.48 -8.94 23.17
N GLY A 158 -9.32 -9.69 22.44
CA GLY A 158 -10.71 -9.32 22.17
C GLY A 158 -10.87 -8.27 21.07
N GLU A 159 -12.13 -8.02 20.69
CA GLU A 159 -12.48 -7.18 19.53
C GLU A 159 -12.22 -5.69 19.78
N GLU A 160 -12.50 -5.19 20.98
CA GLU A 160 -12.33 -3.78 21.34
C GLU A 160 -10.86 -3.34 21.24
N ALA A 161 -9.92 -4.22 21.66
CA ALA A 161 -8.49 -3.97 21.53
C ALA A 161 -8.09 -3.78 20.06
N LEU A 162 -8.66 -4.59 19.16
CA LEU A 162 -8.40 -4.48 17.72
C LEU A 162 -8.97 -3.17 17.14
N VAL A 163 -10.18 -2.79 17.53
CA VAL A 163 -10.77 -1.48 17.15
C VAL A 163 -9.87 -0.34 17.60
N ASN A 164 -9.42 -0.34 18.86
CA ASN A 164 -8.56 0.71 19.40
C ASN A 164 -7.20 0.76 18.69
N ALA A 165 -6.60 -0.39 18.37
CA ALA A 165 -5.33 -0.45 17.65
C ALA A 165 -5.46 0.13 16.23
N ILE A 166 -6.49 -0.26 15.47
CA ILE A 166 -6.73 0.29 14.12
C ILE A 166 -7.02 1.80 14.17
N ALA A 167 -7.87 2.24 15.11
CA ALA A 167 -8.20 3.64 15.28
C ALA A 167 -6.97 4.48 15.61
N THR A 168 -6.10 3.97 16.49
CA THR A 168 -4.83 4.60 16.86
C THR A 168 -3.94 4.80 15.66
N THR A 169 -3.65 3.74 14.90
CA THR A 169 -2.78 3.82 13.72
C THR A 169 -3.35 4.76 12.66
N THR A 170 -4.67 4.71 12.45
CA THR A 170 -5.34 5.56 11.46
C THR A 170 -5.33 7.03 11.86
N GLY A 171 -5.62 7.33 13.13
CA GLY A 171 -5.56 8.68 13.68
C GLY A 171 -4.15 9.26 13.61
N GLN A 172 -3.13 8.46 13.97
CA GLN A 172 -1.72 8.86 13.85
C GLN A 172 -1.32 9.11 12.38
N PHE A 173 -1.73 8.23 11.46
CA PHE A 173 -1.40 8.37 10.04
C PHE A 173 -1.99 9.66 9.44
N TYR A 174 -3.26 9.95 9.72
CA TYR A 174 -3.91 11.16 9.18
C TYR A 174 -3.73 12.41 10.03
N GLY A 175 -3.16 12.30 11.23
CA GLY A 175 -2.99 13.40 12.19
C GLY A 175 -4.32 13.90 12.75
N ILE A 176 -5.23 12.99 13.12
CA ILE A 176 -6.53 13.30 13.73
C ILE A 176 -6.74 12.44 15.00
N ASP A 177 -7.68 12.85 15.87
CA ASP A 177 -8.00 12.09 17.08
C ASP A 177 -8.48 10.66 16.70
N PRO A 178 -7.86 9.60 17.23
CA PRO A 178 -8.30 8.22 17.05
C PRO A 178 -9.78 7.98 17.36
N ASN A 179 -10.38 8.74 18.27
CA ASN A 179 -11.81 8.61 18.60
C ASN A 179 -12.72 8.99 17.43
N LEU A 180 -12.31 9.92 16.57
CA LEU A 180 -13.10 10.31 15.39
C LEU A 180 -13.21 9.15 14.39
N VAL A 181 -12.14 8.34 14.26
CA VAL A 181 -12.08 7.21 13.33
C VAL A 181 -12.50 5.88 13.93
N LYS A 182 -13.12 5.86 15.11
CA LYS A 182 -13.61 4.61 15.74
C LYS A 182 -14.65 3.88 14.91
N ASN A 183 -15.51 4.60 14.19
CA ASN A 183 -16.50 3.98 13.30
C ASN A 183 -15.83 3.26 12.12
N TYR A 184 -14.81 3.87 11.51
CA TYR A 184 -13.97 3.21 10.51
C TYR A 184 -13.32 1.95 11.08
N ALA A 185 -12.68 2.07 12.24
CA ALA A 185 -11.98 0.95 12.87
C ALA A 185 -12.94 -0.19 13.25
N SER A 186 -14.11 0.12 13.77
CA SER A 186 -15.15 -0.85 14.14
C SER A 186 -15.64 -1.62 12.92
N ALA A 187 -16.04 -0.93 11.85
CA ALA A 187 -16.52 -1.59 10.63
C ALA A 187 -15.43 -2.47 9.98
N ARG A 188 -14.18 -2.01 9.97
CA ARG A 188 -13.03 -2.80 9.48
C ARG A 188 -12.77 -4.03 10.35
N THR A 189 -12.87 -3.91 11.67
CA THR A 189 -12.76 -5.04 12.60
C THR A 189 -13.86 -6.08 12.34
N VAL A 190 -15.11 -5.65 12.16
CA VAL A 190 -16.22 -6.55 11.81
C VAL A 190 -15.92 -7.32 10.53
N ALA A 191 -15.43 -6.64 9.48
CA ALA A 191 -15.05 -7.28 8.22
C ALA A 191 -13.97 -8.37 8.42
N MET A 192 -12.93 -8.08 9.21
CA MET A 192 -11.86 -9.04 9.50
C MET A 192 -12.36 -10.25 10.30
N ILE A 193 -13.16 -10.01 11.33
CA ILE A 193 -13.70 -11.08 12.19
C ILE A 193 -14.67 -11.96 11.41
N GLN A 194 -15.57 -11.37 10.60
CA GLN A 194 -16.48 -12.12 9.74
C GLN A 194 -15.69 -13.06 8.83
N ARG A 195 -14.66 -12.54 8.16
CA ARG A 195 -13.78 -13.31 7.30
C ARG A 195 -13.10 -14.46 8.05
N ASP A 196 -12.55 -14.20 9.22
CA ASP A 196 -11.83 -15.19 10.02
C ASP A 196 -12.78 -16.29 10.53
N ASN A 197 -13.94 -15.92 11.05
CA ASN A 197 -14.95 -16.87 11.55
C ASN A 197 -15.49 -17.76 10.43
N LYS A 198 -15.72 -17.22 9.24
CA LYS A 198 -16.17 -18.01 8.07
C LYS A 198 -15.10 -18.97 7.57
N GLN A 199 -13.83 -18.55 7.61
CA GLN A 199 -12.72 -19.44 7.30
C GLN A 199 -12.59 -20.57 8.32
N GLU A 200 -12.78 -20.29 9.63
CA GLU A 200 -12.76 -21.30 10.69
C GLU A 200 -13.95 -22.28 10.58
N ALA A 201 -15.11 -21.80 10.10
CA ALA A 201 -16.28 -22.63 9.79
C ALA A 201 -16.13 -23.46 8.50
N GLY A 202 -15.06 -23.26 7.72
CA GLY A 202 -14.67 -24.13 6.61
C GLY A 202 -14.25 -23.38 5.35
N LYS A 203 -15.10 -22.49 4.84
CA LYS A 203 -14.80 -21.68 3.64
C LYS A 203 -15.52 -20.34 3.65
N VAL A 204 -14.91 -19.34 3.06
CA VAL A 204 -15.53 -18.04 2.77
C VAL A 204 -16.23 -18.13 1.40
N THR A 205 -17.54 -17.90 1.37
CA THR A 205 -18.34 -17.92 0.13
C THR A 205 -18.31 -16.58 -0.60
N GLU A 206 -18.83 -16.53 -1.83
CA GLU A 206 -18.97 -15.26 -2.56
C GLU A 206 -19.92 -14.28 -1.86
N GLU A 207 -20.99 -14.77 -1.24
CA GLU A 207 -21.90 -13.96 -0.43
C GLU A 207 -21.18 -13.39 0.80
N ASP A 208 -20.36 -14.20 1.48
CA ASP A 208 -19.55 -13.71 2.61
C ASP A 208 -18.60 -12.59 2.16
N TRP A 209 -17.97 -12.73 0.99
CA TRP A 209 -17.11 -11.68 0.45
C TRP A 209 -17.86 -10.40 0.06
N GLN A 210 -19.09 -10.49 -0.44
CA GLN A 210 -19.93 -9.31 -0.68
C GLN A 210 -20.26 -8.60 0.64
N ASN A 211 -20.56 -9.35 1.70
CA ASN A 211 -20.80 -8.79 3.02
C ASN A 211 -19.55 -8.12 3.61
N ILE A 212 -18.37 -8.74 3.42
CA ILE A 212 -17.08 -8.16 3.81
C ILE A 212 -16.80 -6.86 3.05
N GLU A 213 -17.04 -6.84 1.73
CA GLU A 213 -16.88 -5.63 0.91
C GLU A 213 -17.80 -4.51 1.40
N GLN A 214 -19.06 -4.81 1.69
CA GLN A 214 -20.01 -3.83 2.20
C GLN A 214 -19.55 -3.23 3.53
N LYS A 215 -18.97 -4.04 4.43
CA LYS A 215 -18.39 -3.55 5.69
C LYS A 215 -17.15 -2.70 5.48
N LEU A 216 -16.32 -3.02 4.48
CA LEU A 216 -15.20 -2.16 4.11
C LEU A 216 -15.68 -0.85 3.48
N ILE A 217 -16.74 -0.86 2.67
CA ILE A 217 -17.37 0.37 2.13
C ILE A 217 -17.85 1.26 3.27
N GLU A 218 -18.56 0.68 4.26
CA GLU A 218 -18.98 1.40 5.47
C GLU A 218 -17.78 2.02 6.20
N ALA A 219 -16.70 1.24 6.38
CA ALA A 219 -15.49 1.71 7.04
C ALA A 219 -14.91 2.91 6.30
N TYR A 220 -14.56 2.76 5.02
CA TYR A 220 -13.90 3.83 4.26
C TYR A 220 -14.80 5.05 4.06
N THR A 221 -16.12 4.87 3.97
CA THR A 221 -17.07 5.99 3.91
C THR A 221 -17.03 6.79 5.20
N SER A 222 -17.01 6.10 6.36
CA SER A 222 -16.84 6.77 7.65
C SER A 222 -15.52 7.52 7.73
N LEU A 223 -14.41 6.90 7.28
CA LEU A 223 -13.10 7.55 7.29
C LEU A 223 -13.06 8.80 6.40
N ALA A 224 -13.55 8.67 5.16
CA ALA A 224 -13.61 9.78 4.21
C ALA A 224 -14.46 10.94 4.75
N LYS A 225 -15.55 10.65 5.47
CA LYS A 225 -16.36 11.69 6.12
C LYS A 225 -15.53 12.47 7.14
N GLU A 226 -14.86 11.80 8.07
CA GLU A 226 -14.06 12.48 9.11
C GLU A 226 -12.89 13.27 8.53
N LEU A 227 -12.23 12.76 7.49
CA LEU A 227 -11.08 13.42 6.86
C LEU A 227 -11.43 14.65 6.01
N ASN A 228 -12.69 14.77 5.60
CA ASN A 228 -13.20 15.89 4.82
C ASN A 228 -13.97 16.92 5.66
N GLN A 229 -14.02 16.76 6.99
CA GLN A 229 -14.56 17.80 7.86
C GLN A 229 -13.64 19.05 7.82
N PRO A 230 -14.22 20.26 7.80
CA PRO A 230 -13.48 21.51 7.70
C PRO A 230 -12.60 21.80 8.92
#